data_AF-A0A2V5PR46-F1
#
_entry.id   AF-A0A2V5PR46-F1
#
_cell.length_a   1.000
_cell.length_b   1.000
_cell.length_c   1.000
_cell.angle_alpha   90.00
_cell.angle_beta   90.00
_cell.angle_gamma   90.00
#
_symmetry.space_group_name_H-M   'P 1'
#
loop_
_entity.id
_entity.type
_entity.pdbx_description
1 polymer ?
#
loop_
_entity_poly.entity_id
_entity_poly.type
_entity_poly.pdbx_seq_one_letter_code
_entity_poly.pdbx_strand_id
1 'polypeptide(L)' 'MKRWNLTHNDERRNKRVDAFLKAVSEVCKQHGLSISHEDRHGAFVIEETDEDNLEWLNAAHDGTATTQNVRKK' A
#
# COMPACT_ATOMS: atom_id res chain seq x y z
N MET A 1 -5.89 -8.03 -3.64
CA MET A 1 -5.82 -7.85 -5.11
C MET A 1 -4.54 -8.49 -5.63
N LYS A 2 -4.35 -8.67 -6.94
CA LYS A 2 -3.01 -8.98 -7.47
C LYS A 2 -2.25 -7.66 -7.58
N ARG A 3 -0.96 -7.65 -7.21
CA ARG A 3 -0.06 -6.51 -7.39
C ARG A 3 1.31 -7.01 -7.79
N TRP A 4 2.10 -6.16 -8.43
CA TRP A 4 3.47 -6.47 -8.79
C TRP A 4 4.32 -6.71 -7.54
N ASN A 5 5.00 -7.86 -7.47
CA ASN A 5 5.89 -8.23 -6.39
C ASN A 5 7.35 -8.05 -6.83
N LEU A 6 8.09 -7.18 -6.14
CA LEU A 6 9.46 -6.84 -6.50
C LEU A 6 10.45 -7.99 -6.27
N THR A 7 10.15 -8.89 -5.32
CA THR A 7 11.03 -10.03 -4.99
C THR A 7 10.91 -11.16 -6.01
N HIS A 8 9.70 -11.42 -6.52
CA HIS A 8 9.43 -12.54 -7.43
C HIS A 8 9.32 -12.11 -8.90
N ASN A 9 9.30 -10.79 -9.15
CA ASN A 9 9.21 -10.20 -10.48
C ASN A 9 7.94 -10.65 -11.25
N ASP A 10 6.82 -10.78 -10.54
CA ASP A 10 5.52 -11.20 -11.08
C ASP A 10 4.34 -10.60 -10.31
N GLU A 11 3.12 -10.78 -10.85
CA GLU A 11 1.88 -10.35 -10.19
C GLU A 11 1.34 -11.41 -9.24
N ARG A 12 1.27 -11.09 -7.94
CA ARG A 12 0.81 -12.04 -6.92
C ARG A 12 -0.13 -11.41 -5.91
N ARG A 13 -0.91 -12.26 -5.24
CA ARG A 13 -1.75 -11.87 -4.12
C ARG A 13 -0.95 -11.98 -2.82
N ASN A 14 -0.99 -10.93 -2.00
CA ASN A 14 -0.43 -10.94 -0.66
C ASN A 14 -1.47 -10.42 0.34
N LYS A 15 -2.09 -11.34 1.09
CA LYS A 15 -3.17 -11.01 2.05
C LYS A 15 -2.71 -10.06 3.16
N ARG A 16 -1.43 -10.10 3.55
CA ARG A 16 -0.89 -9.22 4.59
C ARG A 16 -0.79 -7.79 4.08
N VAL A 17 -0.30 -7.59 2.85
CA VAL A 17 -0.25 -6.27 2.21
C VAL A 17 -1.65 -5.77 1.87
N ASP A 18 -2.54 -6.64 1.39
CA ASP A 18 -3.96 -6.30 1.17
C ASP A 18 -4.63 -5.76 2.44
N ALA A 19 -4.44 -6.43 3.57
CA ALA A 19 -5.00 -6.00 4.86
C ALA A 19 -4.39 -4.70 5.35
N PHE A 20 -3.07 -4.51 5.17
CA PHE A 20 -2.38 -3.27 5.51
C PHE A 20 -2.91 -2.08 4.70
N LEU A 21 -2.96 -2.18 3.37
CA LEU A 21 -3.44 -1.09 2.51
C LEU A 21 -4.89 -0.73 2.83
N LYS A 22 -5.74 -1.74 3.07
CA LYS A 22 -7.12 -1.50 3.51
C LYS A 22 -7.18 -0.68 4.80
N ALA A 23 -6.37 -1.04 5.81
CA ALA A 23 -6.32 -0.31 7.06
C ALA A 23 -5.82 1.14 6.87
N VAL A 24 -4.82 1.36 6.02
CA VAL A 24 -4.33 2.71 5.69
C VAL A 24 -5.41 3.53 4.99
N SER A 25 -6.12 2.96 4.01
CA SER A 25 -7.24 3.65 3.34
C SER A 25 -8.36 4.03 4.31
N GLU A 26 -8.64 3.19 5.30
CA GLU A 26 -9.62 3.50 6.35
C GLU A 26 -9.15 4.67 7.23
N VAL A 27 -7.87 4.71 7.62
CA VAL A 27 -7.27 5.82 8.36
C VAL A 27 -7.33 7.12 7.55
N CYS A 28 -7.02 7.07 6.26
CA CYS A 28 -7.13 8.23 5.36
C CYS A 28 -8.54 8.83 5.40
N LYS A 29 -9.55 7.97 5.18
CA LYS A 29 -10.97 8.37 5.21
C LYS A 29 -11.41 8.93 6.56
N GLN A 30 -10.93 8.35 7.67
CA GLN A 30 -11.26 8.82 9.02
C GLN A 30 -10.75 10.23 9.30
N HIS A 31 -9.59 10.59 8.75
CA HIS A 31 -8.95 11.89 9.00
C HIS A 31 -9.22 12.92 7.90
N GLY A 32 -9.90 12.56 6.81
CA GLY A 32 -10.10 13.46 5.67
C GLY A 32 -8.80 13.79 4.94
N LEU A 33 -7.78 12.94 5.05
CA LEU A 33 -6.45 13.12 4.45
C LEU A 33 -6.06 11.89 3.64
N SER A 34 -5.27 12.05 2.57
CA SER A 34 -4.77 10.94 1.75
C SER A 34 -3.26 11.01 1.55
N ILE A 35 -2.65 9.85 1.32
CA ILE A 35 -1.25 9.73 0.89
C ILE A 35 -1.26 9.74 -0.64
N SER A 36 -0.72 10.79 -1.23
CA SER A 36 -0.62 11.01 -2.68
C SER A 36 0.68 10.42 -3.24
N HIS A 37 0.98 10.75 -4.50
CA HIS A 37 2.19 10.31 -5.19
C HIS A 37 3.48 10.88 -4.55
N GLU A 38 4.62 10.33 -4.98
CA GLU A 38 5.95 10.79 -4.60
C GLU A 38 6.26 12.16 -5.21
N ASP A 39 6.76 13.09 -4.41
CA ASP A 39 7.27 14.38 -4.88
C ASP A 39 8.54 14.20 -5.71
N ARG A 40 9.13 15.30 -6.19
CA ARG A 40 10.35 15.26 -7.00
C ARG A 40 11.61 14.81 -6.23
N HIS A 41 11.48 14.54 -4.93
CA HIS A 41 12.58 14.28 -4.01
C HIS A 41 12.48 12.94 -3.27
N GLY A 42 11.45 12.13 -3.49
CA GLY A 42 11.32 10.84 -2.80
C GLY A 42 10.27 10.77 -1.70
N ALA A 43 9.58 11.87 -1.39
CA ALA A 43 8.64 11.95 -0.28
C ALA A 43 7.19 11.83 -0.74
N PHE A 44 6.34 11.18 0.04
CA PHE A 44 4.89 11.21 -0.23
C PHE A 44 4.28 12.56 0.15
N VAL A 45 3.35 13.04 -0.67
CA VAL A 45 2.57 14.25 -0.38
C VAL A 45 1.32 13.87 0.42
N ILE A 46 0.99 14.67 1.44
CA ILE A 46 -0.28 14.53 2.19
C ILE A 46 -1.24 15.59 1.71
N GLU A 47 -2.40 15.15 1.24
CA GLU A 47 -3.43 16.01 0.65
C GLU A 47 -4.79 15.74 1.30
N GLU A 48 -5.80 16.53 0.95
CA GLU A 48 -7.19 16.19 1.28
C GLU A 48 -7.56 14.81 0.73
N THR A 49 -8.59 14.16 1.29
CA THR A 49 -9.01 12.85 0.78
C THR A 49 -9.48 12.98 -0.66
N ASP A 50 -8.78 12.28 -1.54
CA ASP A 50 -9.10 12.16 -2.95
C ASP A 50 -9.12 10.67 -3.36
N GLU A 51 -10.05 10.30 -4.25
CA GLU A 51 -10.22 8.90 -4.66
C GLU A 51 -9.03 8.38 -5.49
N ASP A 52 -8.40 9.23 -6.29
CA ASP A 52 -7.25 8.88 -7.12
C ASP A 52 -6.03 8.58 -6.25
N ASN A 53 -5.84 9.34 -5.17
CA ASN A 53 -4.79 9.09 -4.17
C ASN A 53 -4.96 7.72 -3.49
N LEU A 54 -6.21 7.33 -3.19
CA LEU A 54 -6.50 6.02 -2.65
C LEU A 54 -6.30 4.90 -3.68
N GLU A 55 -6.57 5.16 -4.97
CA GLU A 55 -6.28 4.21 -6.03
C GLU A 55 -4.77 3.97 -6.18
N TRP A 56 -3.96 5.04 -6.18
CA TRP A 56 -2.50 4.94 -6.20
C TRP A 56 -1.95 4.17 -5.00
N LEU A 57 -2.46 4.44 -3.80
CA LEU A 57 -2.09 3.68 -2.61
C LEU A 57 -2.40 2.18 -2.79
N ASN A 58 -3.54 1.83 -3.38
CA ASN A 58 -3.93 0.44 -3.63
C ASN A 58 -3.09 -0.25 -4.72
N ALA A 59 -2.52 0.54 -5.65
CA ALA A 59 -1.61 0.08 -6.70
C ALA A 59 -0.16 -0.11 -6.23
N ALA A 60 0.16 0.20 -4.97
CA ALA A 60 1.51 0.07 -4.42
C ALA A 60 2.12 -1.33 -4.66
N HIS A 61 3.41 -1.34 -5.06
CA HIS A 61 4.16 -2.57 -5.29
C HIS A 61 4.47 -3.32 -3.98
N ASP A 62 4.45 -4.65 -4.03
CA ASP A 62 4.83 -5.50 -2.90
C ASP A 62 6.34 -5.70 -2.87
N GLY A 63 7.03 -4.87 -2.08
CA GLY A 63 8.45 -5.01 -1.77
C GLY A 63 8.76 -5.98 -0.62
N THR A 64 7.76 -6.67 -0.07
CA THR A 64 7.98 -7.53 1.09
C THR A 64 8.56 -8.89 0.66
N ALA A 65 9.79 -9.18 1.10
CA ALA A 65 10.38 -10.50 1.00
C ALA A 65 9.72 -11.44 2.03
N THR A 66 8.52 -11.97 1.76
CA THR A 66 7.86 -12.85 2.74
C THR A 66 7.95 -14.31 2.33
N THR A 67 8.93 -15.02 2.89
CA THR A 67 8.69 -16.39 3.37
C THR A 67 7.91 -16.27 4.67
N GLN A 68 6.72 -16.87 4.74
CA GLN A 68 5.87 -16.81 5.92
C GLN A 68 6.54 -17.52 7.11
N ASN A 69 7.15 -16.77 8.03
CA ASN A 69 7.40 -17.25 9.38
C ASN A 69 6.58 -16.39 10.35
N VAL A 70 5.30 -16.74 10.46
CA VAL A 70 4.49 -16.32 11.60
C VAL A 70 5.14 -16.98 12.82
N ARG A 71 5.85 -16.20 13.64
CA ARG A 71 6.28 -16.65 14.97
C ARG A 71 5.01 -16.97 15.75
N LYS A 72 4.66 -18.25 15.83
CA LYS A 72 3.68 -18.75 16.78
C LYS A 72 4.24 -18.44 18.17
N LYS A 73 3.55 -17.55 18.90
CA LYS A 73 3.70 -17.45 20.35
C LYS A 73 2.91 -18.56 21.00
#